data_AF-A0A4V2AGK6-F1
#
_entry.id   AF-A0A4V2AGK6-F1
#
_cell.length_a   1.000
_cell.length_b   1.000
_cell.length_c   1.000
_cell.angle_alpha   90.00
_cell.angle_beta   90.00
_cell.angle_gamma   90.00
#
_symmetry.space_group_name_H-M   'P 1'
#
loop_
_entity.id
_entity.type
_entity.pdbx_description
1 polymer ?
#
loop_
_entity_poly.entity_id
_entity_poly.type
_entity_poly.pdbx_seq_one_letter_code
_entity_poly.pdbx_strand_id
1 'polypeptide(L)'
;MSEPILEQNLCGGPKPPQTKSFPELHVCMGLNACRGHGVDGKNSCAGTGTCATAETHTCHTLNNCRMQGGCGLYGDGVQQMLPGANNCAWQGSCAVPIEAERFSTQGGNKGKSVWVLARRLFEERMKAASRNFGPSPVPCGPPAAFLVRSRGGFDSCGNSGNKSCSFGFNDKAKDAAELCKKSQEDGSCVL
;
A
#
# COMPACT_ATOMS: atom_id res chain seq x y z
N MET A 1 29.33 29.66 0.21
CA MET A 1 27.87 29.68 0.41
C MET A 1 27.26 28.97 -0.78
N SER A 2 27.19 27.64 -0.70
CA SER A 2 26.65 26.77 -1.76
C SER A 2 25.17 26.56 -1.48
N GLU A 3 24.32 27.16 -2.31
CA GLU A 3 22.87 26.99 -2.26
C GLU A 3 22.50 25.51 -2.46
N PRO A 4 21.54 24.95 -1.69
CA PRO A 4 21.07 23.60 -1.91
C PRO A 4 20.23 23.57 -3.19
N ILE A 5 20.70 22.79 -4.15
CA ILE A 5 20.05 22.51 -5.43
C ILE A 5 18.72 21.81 -5.13
N LEU A 6 17.63 22.57 -5.17
CA LEU A 6 16.31 22.19 -5.68
C LEU A 6 15.92 20.69 -5.58
N GLU A 7 15.51 20.23 -4.40
CA GLU A 7 14.82 18.94 -4.22
C GLU A 7 13.39 18.90 -4.82
N GLN A 8 12.96 19.95 -5.51
CA GLN A 8 11.56 20.11 -5.96
C GLN A 8 11.26 19.52 -7.35
N ASN A 9 12.26 18.96 -8.06
CA ASN A 9 12.07 18.48 -9.44
C ASN A 9 12.20 16.97 -9.65
N LEU A 10 12.30 16.15 -8.60
CA LEU A 10 12.33 14.69 -8.78
C LEU A 10 10.99 14.14 -9.29
N CYS A 11 9.90 14.86 -9.09
CA CYS A 11 8.55 14.37 -9.32
C CYS A 11 7.87 15.00 -10.56
N GLY A 12 8.51 15.01 -11.74
CA GLY A 12 7.96 15.82 -12.84
C GLY A 12 8.56 15.63 -14.22
N GLY A 13 8.61 14.39 -14.72
CA GLY A 13 8.64 14.21 -16.18
C GLY A 13 7.29 14.62 -16.79
N PRO A 14 7.26 15.17 -18.02
CA PRO A 14 6.00 15.47 -18.70
C PRO A 14 5.12 14.22 -18.77
N LYS A 15 3.81 14.40 -18.58
CA LYS A 15 2.82 13.31 -18.72
C LYS A 15 3.06 12.65 -20.09
N PRO A 16 3.34 11.33 -20.17
CA PRO A 16 3.48 10.68 -21.47
C PRO A 16 2.20 10.93 -22.28
N PRO A 17 2.31 11.13 -23.61
CA PRO A 17 1.16 11.50 -24.45
C PRO A 17 0.01 10.52 -24.22
N GLN A 18 -1.16 11.10 -23.93
CA GLN A 18 -2.35 10.37 -23.51
C GLN A 18 -2.98 9.63 -24.70
N THR A 19 -2.48 8.45 -25.02
CA THR A 19 -3.36 7.39 -25.52
C THR A 19 -4.45 7.20 -24.48
N LYS A 20 -5.73 7.04 -24.86
CA LYS A 20 -6.85 6.77 -23.92
C LYS A 20 -6.48 5.59 -23.00
N SER A 21 -5.90 5.89 -21.85
CA SER A 21 -5.44 4.91 -20.87
C SER A 21 -6.21 5.16 -19.59
N PHE A 22 -6.97 4.17 -19.15
CA PHE A 22 -7.58 4.21 -17.82
C PHE A 22 -6.47 4.28 -16.76
N PRO A 23 -6.64 5.11 -15.71
CA PRO A 23 -5.64 5.21 -14.66
C PRO A 23 -5.46 3.86 -13.98
N GLU A 24 -4.20 3.46 -13.77
CA GLU A 24 -3.88 2.27 -12.97
C GLU A 24 -4.44 2.48 -11.56
N LEU A 25 -5.40 1.62 -11.16
CA LEU A 25 -5.97 1.64 -9.82
C LEU A 25 -4.96 1.05 -8.82
N HIS A 26 -5.03 1.52 -7.58
CA HIS A 26 -4.08 1.14 -6.54
C HIS A 26 -4.78 0.84 -5.22
N VAL A 27 -4.21 -0.12 -4.48
CA VAL A 27 -4.82 -0.70 -3.27
C VAL A 27 -4.66 0.14 -2.00
N CYS A 28 -3.84 1.19 -2.01
CA CYS A 28 -3.63 2.01 -0.82
C CYS A 28 -3.13 3.42 -1.14
N MET A 29 -3.34 4.33 -0.18
CA MET A 29 -2.63 5.59 -0.06
C MET A 29 -1.12 5.38 -0.31
N GLY A 30 -0.55 6.26 -1.14
CA GLY A 30 0.86 6.25 -1.48
C GLY A 30 1.29 5.16 -2.49
N LEU A 31 0.37 4.47 -3.16
CA LEU A 31 0.72 3.42 -4.16
C LEU A 31 0.28 3.75 -5.60
N ASN A 32 -0.14 4.99 -5.87
CA ASN A 32 -0.56 5.42 -7.20
C ASN A 32 0.62 5.46 -8.18
N ALA A 33 0.41 4.98 -9.42
CA ALA A 33 1.50 4.84 -10.39
C ALA A 33 1.95 6.15 -11.06
N CYS A 34 1.11 7.19 -11.08
CA CYS A 34 1.36 8.44 -11.80
C CYS A 34 0.83 9.67 -11.06
N ARG A 35 1.29 10.86 -11.48
CA ARG A 35 0.71 12.16 -11.13
C ARG A 35 -0.76 12.23 -11.54
N GLY A 36 -1.61 12.75 -10.67
CA GLY A 36 -3.05 12.89 -10.89
C GLY A 36 -3.84 11.57 -10.92
N HIS A 37 -3.26 10.45 -10.48
CA HIS A 37 -3.94 9.15 -10.39
C HIS A 37 -4.42 8.81 -8.97
N GLY A 38 -4.20 9.69 -7.99
CA GLY A 38 -4.81 9.60 -6.67
C GLY A 38 -6.33 9.72 -6.74
N VAL A 39 -7.02 9.32 -5.66
CA VAL A 39 -8.50 9.35 -5.60
C VAL A 39 -9.11 10.72 -5.92
N ASP A 40 -8.40 11.80 -5.58
CA ASP A 40 -8.80 13.19 -5.80
C ASP A 40 -8.21 13.79 -7.08
N GLY A 41 -7.34 13.06 -7.79
CA GLY A 41 -6.59 13.55 -8.95
C GLY A 41 -5.59 14.67 -8.65
N LYS A 42 -5.32 14.98 -7.37
CA LYS A 42 -4.50 16.16 -6.96
C LYS A 42 -3.05 15.82 -6.63
N ASN A 43 -2.71 14.53 -6.55
CA ASN A 43 -1.35 14.10 -6.19
C ASN A 43 -0.32 14.62 -7.21
N SER A 44 0.80 15.15 -6.69
CA SER A 44 1.88 15.75 -7.48
C SER A 44 2.79 14.71 -8.13
N CYS A 45 2.87 13.48 -7.60
CA CYS A 45 3.78 12.43 -8.07
C CYS A 45 3.17 11.03 -7.96
N ALA A 46 3.79 10.05 -8.63
CA ALA A 46 3.63 8.65 -8.27
C ALA A 46 3.95 8.46 -6.78
N GLY A 47 3.14 7.67 -6.09
CA GLY A 47 3.33 7.34 -4.69
C GLY A 47 2.93 8.43 -3.68
N THR A 48 2.28 9.53 -4.10
CA THR A 48 1.83 10.62 -3.20
C THR A 48 0.30 10.74 -3.08
N GLY A 49 -0.44 9.77 -3.61
CA GLY A 49 -1.91 9.72 -3.60
C GLY A 49 -2.49 9.50 -2.21
N THR A 50 -3.63 10.14 -1.93
CA THR A 50 -4.22 10.29 -0.58
C THR A 50 -5.13 9.13 -0.16
N CYS A 51 -5.52 8.22 -1.06
CA CYS A 51 -6.32 7.04 -0.72
C CYS A 51 -6.26 6.00 -1.85
N ALA A 52 -6.76 4.79 -1.60
CA ALA A 52 -6.91 3.74 -2.62
C ALA A 52 -7.96 4.11 -3.68
N THR A 53 -7.76 3.59 -4.89
CA THR A 53 -8.71 3.71 -6.01
C THR A 53 -9.20 2.34 -6.51
N ALA A 54 -8.54 1.25 -6.11
CA ALA A 54 -9.05 -0.10 -6.34
C ALA A 54 -10.37 -0.33 -5.58
N GLU A 55 -11.16 -1.29 -6.08
CA GLU A 55 -12.41 -1.71 -5.43
C GLU A 55 -12.11 -2.22 -4.02
N THR A 56 -12.95 -1.82 -3.06
CA THR A 56 -12.85 -2.29 -1.68
C THR A 56 -13.29 -3.75 -1.64
N HIS A 57 -12.44 -4.66 -1.18
CA HIS A 57 -12.83 -6.05 -0.96
C HIS A 57 -12.08 -6.65 0.23
N THR A 58 -12.75 -7.55 0.95
CA THR A 58 -12.22 -8.21 2.15
C THR A 58 -11.79 -9.64 1.91
N CYS A 59 -12.11 -10.24 0.75
CA CYS A 59 -11.82 -11.64 0.46
C CYS A 59 -10.72 -11.79 -0.60
N HIS A 60 -10.08 -12.96 -0.56
CA HIS A 60 -9.03 -13.40 -1.46
C HIS A 60 -9.62 -13.55 -2.86
N THR A 61 -8.83 -13.25 -3.89
CA THR A 61 -9.25 -13.27 -5.31
C THR A 61 -10.41 -12.35 -5.69
N LEU A 62 -10.86 -11.38 -4.88
CA LEU A 62 -11.95 -10.46 -5.26
C LEU A 62 -11.50 -9.18 -5.99
N ASN A 63 -10.30 -9.17 -6.56
CA ASN A 63 -9.77 -8.03 -7.30
C ASN A 63 -10.10 -8.12 -8.79
N ASN A 64 -10.42 -7.00 -9.42
CA ASN A 64 -10.81 -6.98 -10.85
C ASN A 64 -9.63 -6.94 -11.82
N CYS A 65 -8.43 -6.55 -11.38
CA CYS A 65 -7.24 -6.50 -12.25
C CYS A 65 -5.93 -6.78 -11.49
N ARG A 66 -4.83 -6.88 -12.24
CA ARG A 66 -3.46 -6.87 -11.70
C ARG A 66 -3.23 -5.67 -10.76
N MET A 67 -2.38 -5.86 -9.75
CA MET A 67 -1.98 -4.83 -8.78
C MET A 67 -3.14 -4.24 -7.94
N GLN A 68 -4.27 -4.95 -7.89
CA GLN A 68 -5.46 -4.57 -7.12
C GLN A 68 -5.78 -5.53 -5.96
N GLY A 69 -4.95 -6.52 -5.67
CA GLY A 69 -5.11 -7.42 -4.51
C GLY A 69 -4.48 -6.86 -3.23
N GLY A 70 -5.21 -6.91 -2.11
CA GLY A 70 -4.79 -6.44 -0.77
C GLY A 70 -4.01 -7.47 0.06
N CYS A 71 -3.49 -7.07 1.23
CA CYS A 71 -2.49 -7.75 2.08
C CYS A 71 -2.90 -8.73 3.23
N GLY A 72 -2.03 -9.73 3.50
CA GLY A 72 -1.53 -10.09 4.84
C GLY A 72 -2.18 -11.31 5.48
N LEU A 73 -3.34 -11.68 4.93
CA LEU A 73 -4.14 -12.73 5.47
C LEU A 73 -4.89 -13.45 4.35
N TYR A 74 -4.93 -14.77 4.46
CA TYR A 74 -5.43 -15.70 3.45
C TYR A 74 -4.62 -15.74 2.17
N GLY A 75 -4.59 -16.92 1.56
CA GLY A 75 -3.55 -17.30 0.61
C GLY A 75 -2.33 -17.89 1.31
N ASP A 76 -1.44 -18.46 0.51
CA ASP A 76 -0.19 -19.04 1.00
C ASP A 76 0.86 -17.95 1.37
N GLY A 77 1.95 -18.39 1.99
CA GLY A 77 3.03 -17.49 2.41
C GLY A 77 3.68 -16.70 1.27
N VAL A 78 3.64 -17.19 0.03
CA VAL A 78 4.17 -16.48 -1.16
C VAL A 78 3.20 -15.38 -1.59
N GLN A 79 1.90 -15.66 -1.58
CA GLN A 79 0.87 -14.66 -1.90
C GLN A 79 0.85 -13.50 -0.89
N GLN A 80 1.09 -13.79 0.40
CA GLN A 80 1.19 -12.75 1.42
C GLN A 80 2.44 -11.87 1.26
N MET A 81 3.43 -12.30 0.48
CA MET A 81 4.64 -11.52 0.17
C MET A 81 4.44 -10.56 -1.01
N LEU A 82 3.26 -10.50 -1.62
CA LEU A 82 2.97 -9.68 -2.81
C LEU A 82 1.79 -8.69 -2.62
N PRO A 83 1.73 -7.90 -1.53
CA PRO A 83 0.71 -6.87 -1.37
C PRO A 83 0.66 -5.89 -2.55
N GLY A 84 -0.51 -5.72 -3.16
CA GLY A 84 -0.70 -4.77 -4.26
C GLY A 84 0.12 -5.09 -5.51
N ALA A 85 0.72 -6.29 -5.59
CA ALA A 85 1.63 -6.70 -6.66
C ALA A 85 1.19 -8.03 -7.30
N ASN A 86 -0.09 -8.37 -7.23
CA ASN A 86 -0.66 -9.54 -7.91
C ASN A 86 -0.60 -9.43 -9.45
N ASN A 87 -0.45 -10.57 -10.12
CA ASN A 87 -0.19 -10.61 -11.56
C ASN A 87 -1.44 -10.44 -12.44
N CYS A 88 -2.62 -10.87 -12.00
CA CYS A 88 -3.86 -10.81 -12.79
C CYS A 88 -5.11 -10.48 -11.94
N ALA A 89 -6.24 -10.29 -12.64
CA ALA A 89 -7.57 -10.31 -12.02
C ALA A 89 -7.80 -11.62 -11.27
N TRP A 90 -8.61 -11.57 -10.22
CA TRP A 90 -8.94 -12.71 -9.38
C TRP A 90 -7.71 -13.41 -8.77
N GLN A 91 -6.63 -12.65 -8.58
CA GLN A 91 -5.40 -13.09 -7.94
C GLN A 91 -4.98 -12.02 -6.95
N GLY A 92 -4.54 -12.44 -5.76
CA GLY A 92 -4.15 -11.53 -4.72
C GLY A 92 -4.93 -11.79 -3.43
N SER A 93 -4.42 -11.22 -2.35
CA SER A 93 -4.91 -11.48 -1.01
C SER A 93 -5.96 -10.43 -0.59
N CYS A 94 -6.47 -10.58 0.63
CA CYS A 94 -7.62 -9.86 1.16
C CYS A 94 -7.36 -8.39 1.50
N ALA A 95 -8.43 -7.65 1.77
CA ALA A 95 -8.44 -6.34 2.43
C ALA A 95 -7.76 -5.21 1.66
N VAL A 96 -8.49 -4.73 0.67
CA VAL A 96 -8.27 -3.42 0.04
C VAL A 96 -9.27 -2.44 0.64
N PRO A 97 -8.84 -1.29 1.19
CA PRO A 97 -7.48 -0.77 1.24
C PRO A 97 -6.59 -1.39 2.33
N ILE A 98 -5.29 -1.34 2.09
CA ILE A 98 -4.29 -1.78 3.08
C ILE A 98 -4.17 -0.72 4.19
N GLU A 99 -4.42 -1.11 5.44
CA GLU A 99 -4.30 -0.23 6.63
C GLU A 99 -2.94 -0.39 7.35
N ALA A 100 -2.63 0.54 8.25
CA ALA A 100 -1.39 0.54 9.04
C ALA A 100 -1.31 -0.61 10.07
N GLU A 101 -2.45 -0.99 10.64
CA GLU A 101 -2.61 -1.99 11.70
C GLU A 101 -2.49 -3.44 11.20
N ARG A 102 -2.29 -3.61 9.88
CA ARG A 102 -2.30 -4.91 9.21
C ARG A 102 -0.91 -5.52 9.16
N PHE A 103 -0.83 -6.79 9.57
CA PHE A 103 0.40 -7.57 9.60
C PHE A 103 0.26 -8.89 8.82
N SER A 104 1.37 -9.38 8.28
CA SER A 104 1.36 -10.67 7.57
C SER A 104 1.32 -11.81 8.57
N THR A 105 0.50 -12.82 8.31
CA THR A 105 0.33 -13.97 9.21
C THR A 105 1.22 -15.16 8.83
N GLN A 106 1.66 -15.22 7.58
CA GLN A 106 2.52 -16.25 7.01
C GLN A 106 3.61 -15.63 6.13
N GLY A 107 4.52 -16.47 5.61
CA GLY A 107 5.60 -16.05 4.72
C GLY A 107 6.76 -15.33 5.42
N GLY A 108 7.70 -14.82 4.63
CA GLY A 108 8.90 -14.12 5.11
C GLY A 108 8.60 -12.79 5.83
N ASN A 109 7.44 -12.19 5.58
CA ASN A 109 6.98 -10.95 6.21
C ASN A 109 6.07 -11.19 7.42
N LYS A 110 6.06 -12.43 7.97
CA LYS A 110 5.23 -12.78 9.12
C LYS A 110 5.52 -11.88 10.33
N GLY A 111 4.44 -11.35 10.92
CA GLY A 111 4.51 -10.47 12.09
C GLY A 111 5.06 -9.07 11.80
N LYS A 112 5.12 -8.68 10.52
CA LYS A 112 5.56 -7.37 10.04
C LYS A 112 4.43 -6.66 9.28
N SER A 113 4.54 -5.34 9.17
CA SER A 113 3.60 -4.47 8.48
C SER A 113 3.48 -4.86 7.02
N VAL A 114 2.23 -5.00 6.61
CA VAL A 114 1.85 -5.26 5.23
C VAL A 114 2.02 -4.02 4.36
N TRP A 115 1.66 -2.86 4.89
CA TRP A 115 1.75 -1.61 4.13
C TRP A 115 3.20 -1.27 3.78
N VAL A 116 4.13 -1.47 4.72
CA VAL A 116 5.56 -1.23 4.49
C VAL A 116 6.09 -2.13 3.37
N LEU A 117 5.69 -3.41 3.33
CA LEU A 117 6.03 -4.32 2.23
C LEU A 117 5.40 -3.84 0.91
N ALA A 118 4.12 -3.46 0.91
CA ALA A 118 3.42 -2.95 -0.27
C ALA A 118 4.14 -1.72 -0.86
N ARG A 119 4.56 -0.81 0.01
CA ARG A 119 5.27 0.40 -0.37
C ARG A 119 6.64 0.06 -0.96
N ARG A 120 7.39 -0.86 -0.35
CA ARG A 120 8.68 -1.31 -0.89
C ARG A 120 8.54 -1.92 -2.29
N LEU A 121 7.59 -2.83 -2.49
CA LEU A 121 7.33 -3.45 -3.80
C LEU A 121 6.94 -2.41 -4.86
N PHE A 122 6.14 -1.41 -4.46
CA PHE A 122 5.82 -0.27 -5.32
C PHE A 122 7.08 0.51 -5.73
N GLU A 123 7.97 0.82 -4.80
CA GLU A 123 9.20 1.56 -5.08
C GLU A 123 10.18 0.77 -5.94
N GLU A 124 10.35 -0.53 -5.67
CA GLU A 124 11.15 -1.45 -6.50
C GLU A 124 10.62 -1.49 -7.94
N ARG A 125 9.29 -1.60 -8.11
CA ARG A 125 8.64 -1.55 -9.42
C ARG A 125 8.86 -0.20 -10.12
N MET A 126 8.77 0.92 -9.41
CA MET A 126 9.01 2.24 -9.99
C MET A 126 10.46 2.40 -10.44
N LYS A 127 11.42 1.95 -9.62
CA LYS A 127 12.85 1.91 -9.98
C LYS A 127 13.10 1.03 -11.20
N ALA A 128 12.54 -0.17 -11.25
CA ALA A 128 12.64 -1.08 -12.39
C ALA A 128 12.06 -0.49 -13.68
N ALA A 129 11.01 0.32 -13.56
CA ALA A 129 10.40 1.04 -14.67
C ALA A 129 11.08 2.39 -14.99
N SER A 130 12.19 2.73 -14.31
CA SER A 130 12.87 4.04 -14.41
C SER A 130 11.92 5.23 -14.22
N ARG A 131 10.97 5.09 -13.29
CA ARG A 131 10.00 6.13 -12.94
C ARG A 131 10.34 6.77 -11.61
N ASN A 132 10.21 8.08 -11.56
CA ASN A 132 10.33 8.82 -10.31
C ASN A 132 9.05 8.69 -9.48
N PHE A 133 9.21 8.66 -8.17
CA PHE A 133 8.13 8.61 -7.20
C PHE A 133 8.46 9.52 -6.00
N GLY A 134 7.43 10.05 -5.37
CA GLY A 134 7.54 10.87 -4.16
C GLY A 134 7.31 10.06 -2.88
N PRO A 135 7.54 10.66 -1.71
CA PRO A 135 7.27 10.02 -0.43
C PRO A 135 5.76 9.75 -0.25
N SER A 136 5.43 8.67 0.45
CA SER A 136 4.04 8.44 0.86
C SER A 136 3.54 9.58 1.77
N PRO A 137 2.25 9.95 1.72
CA PRO A 137 1.68 10.94 2.64
C PRO A 137 1.82 10.56 4.13
N VAL A 138 1.93 9.25 4.40
CA VAL A 138 2.13 8.70 5.75
C VAL A 138 3.18 7.58 5.70
N PRO A 139 4.08 7.49 6.69
CA PRO A 139 5.21 6.56 6.66
C PRO A 139 4.85 5.09 6.92
N CYS A 140 3.66 4.82 7.45
CA CYS A 140 3.24 3.52 7.94
C CYS A 140 1.89 3.05 7.38
N GLY A 141 1.38 3.75 6.37
CA GLY A 141 0.04 3.54 5.86
C GLY A 141 -1.06 4.31 6.62
N PRO A 142 -2.27 4.37 6.04
CA PRO A 142 -3.39 5.06 6.65
C PRO A 142 -3.90 4.25 7.86
N PRO A 143 -4.12 4.88 9.02
CA PRO A 143 -4.75 4.21 10.16
C PRO A 143 -6.16 3.70 9.79
N ALA A 144 -6.58 2.60 10.39
CA ALA A 144 -7.91 2.04 10.20
C ALA A 144 -9.02 3.09 10.46
N ALA A 145 -8.86 3.91 11.49
CA ALA A 145 -9.80 5.00 11.79
C ALA A 145 -9.93 6.03 10.66
N PHE A 146 -8.84 6.32 9.94
CA PHE A 146 -8.86 7.19 8.77
C PHE A 146 -9.65 6.54 7.62
N LEU A 147 -9.44 5.24 7.41
CA LEU A 147 -10.12 4.48 6.35
C LEU A 147 -11.63 4.36 6.62
N VAL A 148 -12.05 4.10 7.87
CA VAL A 148 -13.48 4.10 8.25
C VAL A 148 -14.11 5.45 7.93
N ARG A 149 -13.44 6.54 8.30
CA ARG A 149 -13.97 7.89 8.07
C ARG A 149 -14.01 8.28 6.59
N SER A 150 -13.05 7.81 5.79
CA SER A 150 -12.91 8.22 4.38
C SER A 150 -13.67 7.32 3.39
N ARG A 151 -13.94 6.06 3.73
CA ARG A 151 -14.57 5.08 2.81
C ARG A 151 -15.71 4.27 3.43
N GLY A 152 -16.03 4.47 4.71
CA GLY A 152 -16.93 3.59 5.44
C GLY A 152 -16.23 2.32 5.93
N GLY A 153 -16.99 1.33 6.39
CA GLY A 153 -16.43 0.04 6.81
C GLY A 153 -15.71 -0.67 5.66
N PHE A 154 -14.52 -1.20 5.92
CA PHE A 154 -13.63 -1.72 4.87
C PHE A 154 -12.95 -3.06 5.23
N ASP A 155 -13.13 -3.57 6.46
CA ASP A 155 -12.51 -4.82 6.90
C ASP A 155 -13.36 -5.58 7.93
N SER A 156 -13.25 -6.92 7.92
CA SER A 156 -13.80 -7.81 8.95
C SER A 156 -12.76 -7.99 10.06
N CYS A 157 -12.89 -7.10 11.05
CA CYS A 157 -12.11 -6.99 12.28
C CYS A 157 -11.54 -8.34 12.80
N GLY A 158 -12.33 -9.40 12.96
CA GLY A 158 -11.90 -10.61 13.69
C GLY A 158 -11.03 -11.61 12.92
N ASN A 159 -10.95 -11.52 11.59
CA ASN A 159 -10.38 -12.60 10.78
C ASN A 159 -9.56 -12.04 9.62
N SER A 160 -8.83 -10.94 9.85
CA SER A 160 -8.11 -10.15 8.82
C SER A 160 -6.63 -9.85 9.11
N GLY A 161 -6.03 -10.34 10.20
CA GLY A 161 -4.63 -9.97 10.55
C GLY A 161 -4.51 -8.49 10.91
N ASN A 162 -5.56 -7.94 11.53
CA ASN A 162 -5.65 -6.56 11.98
C ASN A 162 -5.44 -6.51 13.50
N LYS A 163 -4.44 -5.76 13.97
CA LYS A 163 -4.16 -5.62 15.41
C LYS A 163 -5.31 -4.99 16.18
N SER A 164 -6.12 -4.18 15.51
CA SER A 164 -7.32 -3.54 16.08
C SER A 164 -8.34 -4.50 16.69
N CYS A 165 -8.24 -5.77 16.33
CA CYS A 165 -9.28 -6.76 16.49
C CYS A 165 -8.71 -8.16 16.78
N SER A 166 -7.39 -8.29 16.87
CA SER A 166 -6.73 -9.51 17.34
C SER A 166 -6.97 -9.64 18.84
N PHE A 167 -7.23 -10.86 19.34
CA PHE A 167 -7.45 -11.10 20.77
C PHE A 167 -6.27 -10.57 21.61
N GLY A 168 -6.57 -9.76 22.63
CA GLY A 168 -5.58 -9.10 23.51
C GLY A 168 -5.84 -7.60 23.65
N PHE A 169 -5.42 -6.99 24.75
CA PHE A 169 -5.51 -5.54 24.99
C PHE A 169 -4.56 -4.80 24.02
N ASN A 170 -5.02 -4.59 22.79
CA ASN A 170 -4.25 -3.99 21.70
C ASN A 170 -4.55 -2.48 21.61
N ASP A 171 -3.54 -1.65 21.79
CA ASP A 171 -3.62 -0.21 21.52
C ASP A 171 -3.31 0.01 20.04
N LYS A 172 -4.38 0.18 19.24
CA LYS A 172 -4.32 0.22 17.76
C LYS A 172 -3.22 1.13 17.21
N ALA A 173 -3.08 2.32 17.81
CA ALA A 173 -2.12 3.32 17.35
C ALA A 173 -0.68 2.94 17.73
N LYS A 174 -0.46 2.45 18.95
CA LYS A 174 0.86 2.00 19.39
C LYS A 174 1.31 0.76 18.64
N ASP A 175 0.42 -0.22 18.46
CA ASP A 175 0.74 -1.47 17.79
C ASP A 175 1.05 -1.25 16.30
N ALA A 176 0.32 -0.36 15.62
CA ALA A 176 0.63 0.03 14.25
C ALA A 176 1.99 0.73 14.13
N ALA A 177 2.31 1.62 15.07
CA ALA A 177 3.59 2.30 15.12
C ALA A 177 4.75 1.32 15.38
N GLU A 178 4.58 0.38 16.31
CA GLU A 178 5.57 -0.66 16.59
C GLU A 178 5.77 -1.60 15.40
N LEU A 179 4.68 -2.07 14.78
CA LEU A 179 4.73 -2.88 13.56
C LEU A 179 5.48 -2.14 12.45
N CYS A 180 5.18 -0.86 12.25
CA CYS A 180 5.83 -0.04 11.25
C CYS A 180 7.33 0.09 11.52
N LYS A 181 7.71 0.46 12.75
CA LYS A 181 9.10 0.61 13.16
C LYS A 181 9.88 -0.68 12.94
N LYS A 182 9.37 -1.81 13.43
CA LYS A 182 9.97 -3.13 13.23
C LYS A 182 10.17 -3.46 11.75
N SER A 183 9.19 -3.12 10.91
CA SER A 183 9.24 -3.41 9.48
C SER A 183 10.22 -2.52 8.72
N GLN A 184 10.42 -1.28 9.19
CA GLN A 184 11.39 -0.35 8.64
C GLN A 184 12.83 -0.70 9.06
N GLU A 185 13.04 -1.05 10.34
CA GLU A 185 14.35 -1.42 10.90
C GLU A 185 14.89 -2.73 10.32
N ASP A 186 14.00 -3.70 10.10
CA ASP A 186 14.44 -5.01 9.68
C ASP A 186 15.03 -5.03 8.26
N GLY A 187 14.73 -4.07 7.37
CA GLY A 187 15.34 -3.88 6.03
C GLY A 187 15.35 -5.09 5.07
N SER A 188 15.01 -6.29 5.54
CA SER A 188 15.36 -7.60 5.01
C SER A 188 14.12 -8.48 5.05
N CYS A 189 13.28 -8.33 4.04
CA CYS A 189 12.75 -9.53 3.39
C CYS A 189 13.71 -9.76 2.24
N VAL A 190 14.76 -10.55 2.50
CA VAL A 190 15.53 -11.19 1.43
C VAL A 190 14.59 -12.26 0.88
N LEU A 191 14.15 -12.09 -0.36
CA LEU A 191 13.57 -13.16 -1.15
C LEU A 191 14.64 -14.23 -1.42
#